data_AF-R1FAB7-F1
#
_entry.id   AF-R1FAB7-F1
#
_cell.length_a   1.000
_cell.length_b   1.000
_cell.length_c   1.000
_cell.angle_alpha   90.00
_cell.angle_beta   90.00
_cell.angle_gamma   90.00
#
_symmetry.space_group_name_H-M   'P 1'
#
loop_
_entity.id
_entity.type
_entity.pdbx_description
1 polymer ?
#
loop_
_entity_poly.entity_id
_entity_poly.type
_entity_poly.pdbx_seq_one_letter_code
_entity_poly.pdbx_strand_id
1 'polypeptide(L)'
;QLCIDVWACHSAYADLATLALLARHTGGSVQHFPAFSDLPIGERLSRALQHSLTREQGLEAVMRVRASRGLRIAAFYGHFFIRGVDLLALPNVDEDKSFAVEIAHEENEIGASTACLQAALLYTTTSGERR
;
A
#
# COMPACT_ATOMS: atom_id res chain seq x y z
N GLN A 1 0.91 12.07 9.69
CA GLN A 1 1.52 10.74 9.42
C GLN A 1 2.53 10.89 8.27
N LEU A 2 3.57 10.05 8.12
CA LEU A 2 4.60 10.21 7.06
C LEU A 2 4.69 8.99 6.14
N CYS A 3 4.73 9.24 4.82
CA CYS A 3 4.95 8.26 3.76
C CYS A 3 6.28 8.54 3.04
N ILE A 4 7.04 7.50 2.69
CA ILE A 4 8.33 7.61 1.98
C ILE A 4 8.26 6.79 0.69
N ASP A 5 8.33 7.46 -0.46
CA ASP A 5 8.55 6.83 -1.76
C ASP A 5 10.04 6.85 -2.12
N VAL A 6 10.58 5.72 -2.57
CA VAL A 6 12.00 5.57 -2.95
C VAL A 6 12.13 5.54 -4.46
N TRP A 7 12.81 6.54 -5.01
CA TRP A 7 13.15 6.63 -6.44
C TRP A 7 14.62 6.29 -6.63
N ALA A 8 14.89 5.08 -7.10
CA ALA A 8 16.24 4.53 -7.21
C ALA A 8 16.78 4.66 -8.64
N CYS A 9 17.64 5.65 -8.85
CA CYS A 9 18.36 5.87 -10.10
C CYS A 9 19.87 5.62 -9.87
N HIS A 10 20.30 4.36 -9.93
CA HIS A 10 21.70 4.00 -9.70
C HIS A 10 22.20 3.01 -10.76
N SER A 11 23.51 3.04 -11.03
CA SER A 11 24.20 2.12 -11.94
C SER A 11 24.97 1.02 -11.20
N ALA A 12 25.40 1.27 -9.96
CA ALA A 12 26.05 0.30 -9.07
C ALA A 12 25.06 -0.29 -8.06
N TYR A 13 25.47 -1.30 -7.30
CA TYR A 13 24.65 -1.85 -6.20
C TYR A 13 24.33 -0.78 -5.15
N ALA A 14 23.07 -0.73 -4.70
CA ALA A 14 22.58 0.28 -3.74
C ALA A 14 21.70 -0.31 -2.61
N ASP A 15 21.80 -1.62 -2.35
CA ASP A 15 21.03 -2.33 -1.32
C ASP A 15 19.55 -1.93 -1.21
N LEU A 16 18.82 -2.05 -2.33
CA LEU A 16 17.40 -1.71 -2.38
C LEU A 16 16.55 -2.52 -1.41
N ALA A 17 17.00 -3.71 -1.00
CA ALA A 17 16.30 -4.53 -0.01
C ALA A 17 16.16 -3.78 1.33
N THR A 18 17.24 -3.16 1.79
CA THR A 18 17.24 -2.36 3.02
C THR A 18 16.45 -1.07 2.85
N LEU A 19 16.64 -0.33 1.75
CA LEU A 19 15.92 0.92 1.50
C LEU A 19 14.41 0.70 1.34
N ALA A 20 14.00 -0.41 0.72
CA ALA A 20 12.60 -0.74 0.52
C ALA A 20 11.82 -0.96 1.82
N LEU A 21 12.50 -1.29 2.92
CA LEU A 21 11.85 -1.44 4.23
C LEU A 21 11.20 -0.14 4.70
N LEU A 22 11.82 1.01 4.41
CA LEU A 22 11.24 2.32 4.72
C LEU A 22 9.91 2.50 3.99
N ALA A 23 9.93 2.37 2.66
CA ALA A 23 8.72 2.49 1.84
C ALA A 23 7.65 1.47 2.26
N ARG A 24 8.04 0.22 2.54
CA ARG A 24 7.13 -0.84 2.98
C ARG A 24 6.40 -0.47 4.27
N HIS A 25 7.12 0.01 5.28
CA HIS A 25 6.53 0.32 6.59
C HIS A 25 5.81 1.67 6.64
N THR A 26 6.12 2.60 5.73
CA THR A 26 5.43 3.89 5.66
C THR A 26 4.29 3.92 4.64
N GLY A 27 4.01 2.80 3.96
CA GLY A 27 2.99 2.72 2.93
C GLY A 27 3.36 3.38 1.61
N GLY A 28 4.65 3.64 1.35
CA GLY A 28 5.14 4.22 0.11
C GLY A 28 5.38 3.18 -0.98
N SER A 29 6.18 3.52 -1.97
CA SER A 29 6.50 2.70 -3.13
C SER A 29 8.00 2.75 -3.43
N VAL A 30 8.51 1.76 -4.17
CA VAL A 30 9.89 1.72 -4.62
C VAL A 30 9.89 1.66 -6.14
N GLN A 31 10.41 2.70 -6.78
CA GLN A 31 10.53 2.80 -8.22
C GLN A 31 12.00 2.67 -8.60
N HIS A 32 12.34 1.64 -9.38
CA HIS A 32 13.73 1.32 -9.72
C HIS A 32 14.01 1.58 -11.21
N PHE A 33 15.01 2.42 -11.45
CA PHE A 33 15.51 2.82 -12.76
C PHE A 33 16.99 2.43 -12.88
N PRO A 34 17.29 1.15 -13.19
CA PRO A 34 18.66 0.67 -13.29
C PRO A 34 19.39 1.30 -14.47
N ALA A 35 20.69 1.55 -14.31
CA ALA A 35 21.57 2.09 -15.37
C ALA A 35 21.01 3.38 -16.00
N PHE A 36 20.60 4.32 -15.16
CA PHE A 36 20.01 5.60 -15.56
C PHE A 36 20.84 6.31 -16.64
N SER A 37 20.17 6.64 -17.76
CA SER A 37 20.70 7.40 -18.89
C SER A 37 19.64 8.39 -19.35
N ASP A 38 20.08 9.56 -19.82
CA ASP A 38 19.19 10.72 -20.01
C ASP A 38 18.03 10.49 -21.01
N LEU A 39 18.24 9.67 -22.04
CA LEU A 39 17.41 9.75 -23.25
C LEU A 39 16.46 8.58 -23.56
N PRO A 40 16.40 7.50 -22.76
CA PRO A 40 15.13 6.75 -22.65
C PRO A 40 14.63 6.56 -21.21
N ILE A 41 15.53 6.53 -20.22
CA ILE A 41 15.16 6.32 -18.81
C ILE A 41 14.71 7.63 -18.18
N GLY A 42 15.28 8.76 -18.59
CA GLY A 42 14.84 10.09 -18.18
C GLY A 42 13.37 10.36 -18.48
N GLU A 43 12.88 10.00 -19.67
CA GLU A 43 11.47 10.14 -20.02
C GLU A 43 10.56 9.26 -19.14
N ARG A 44 10.98 8.01 -18.89
CA ARG A 44 10.20 7.08 -18.04
C ARG A 44 10.12 7.60 -16.61
N LEU A 45 11.22 8.12 -16.07
CA LEU A 45 11.27 8.75 -14.77
C LEU A 45 10.35 9.99 -14.73
N SER A 46 10.43 10.85 -15.73
CA SER A 46 9.59 12.05 -15.83
C SER A 46 8.10 11.71 -15.84
N ARG A 47 7.67 10.73 -16.65
CA ARG A 47 6.27 10.27 -16.68
C ARG A 47 5.83 9.66 -15.35
N ALA A 48 6.67 8.82 -14.75
CA ALA A 48 6.37 8.19 -13.47
C ALA A 48 6.25 9.24 -12.34
N LEU A 49 7.14 10.23 -12.32
CA LEU A 49 7.11 11.33 -11.36
C LEU A 49 5.87 12.20 -11.57
N GLN A 50 5.55 12.55 -12.82
CA GLN A 50 4.34 13.29 -13.15
C GLN A 50 3.10 12.56 -12.63
N HIS A 51 2.96 11.26 -12.94
CA HIS A 51 1.86 10.44 -12.43
C HIS A 51 1.80 10.44 -10.90
N SER A 52 2.93 10.22 -10.23
CA SER A 52 3.02 10.21 -8.77
C SER A 52 2.62 11.53 -8.13
N LEU A 53 2.80 12.66 -8.81
CA LEU A 53 2.45 13.99 -8.31
C LEU A 53 0.99 14.39 -8.62
N THR A 54 0.38 13.82 -9.66
CA THR A 54 -0.96 14.23 -10.13
C THR A 54 -2.07 13.24 -9.82
N ARG A 55 -1.74 11.97 -9.53
CA ARG A 55 -2.73 10.92 -9.21
C ARG A 55 -3.54 11.24 -7.96
N GLU A 56 -4.71 10.60 -7.82
CA GLU A 56 -5.52 10.71 -6.61
C GLU A 56 -4.81 10.07 -5.40
N GLN A 57 -4.85 10.78 -4.26
CA GLN A 57 -4.22 10.33 -3.02
C GLN A 57 -5.09 10.65 -1.81
N GLY A 58 -5.14 9.69 -0.88
CA GLY A 58 -5.69 9.82 0.45
C GLY A 58 -4.58 9.92 1.49
N LEU A 59 -4.72 10.89 2.39
CA LEU A 59 -3.77 11.17 3.45
C LEU A 59 -4.24 10.55 4.77
N GLU A 60 -3.28 10.19 5.61
CA GLU A 60 -3.52 9.74 6.98
C GLU A 60 -4.57 8.62 7.08
N ALA A 61 -4.47 7.68 6.15
CA ALA A 61 -5.47 6.66 5.96
C ALA A 61 -5.29 5.50 6.94
N VAL A 62 -6.41 4.86 7.26
CA VAL A 62 -6.45 3.58 7.95
C VAL A 62 -7.44 2.67 7.23
N MET A 63 -7.07 1.41 7.05
CA MET A 63 -7.93 0.40 6.44
C MET A 63 -8.17 -0.74 7.42
N ARG A 64 -9.42 -1.21 7.47
CA ARG A 64 -9.78 -2.43 8.19
C ARG A 64 -10.58 -3.33 7.27
N VAL A 65 -10.22 -4.61 7.24
CA VAL A 65 -10.96 -5.64 6.51
C VAL A 65 -11.68 -6.53 7.51
N ARG A 66 -13.00 -6.64 7.36
CA ARG A 66 -13.87 -7.49 8.17
C ARG A 66 -14.40 -8.63 7.32
N ALA A 67 -14.60 -9.77 7.94
CA ALA A 67 -15.22 -10.93 7.32
C ALA A 67 -16.42 -11.40 8.15
N SER A 68 -17.33 -12.14 7.52
CA SER A 68 -18.42 -12.82 8.22
C SER A 68 -17.89 -13.78 9.29
N ARG A 69 -18.72 -14.04 10.31
CA ARG A 69 -18.42 -15.03 11.35
C ARG A 69 -18.05 -16.39 10.72
N GLY A 70 -17.05 -17.05 11.31
CA GLY A 70 -16.48 -18.31 10.80
C GLY A 70 -15.30 -18.09 9.84
N LEU A 71 -15.07 -16.85 9.40
CA LEU A 71 -13.89 -16.43 8.64
C LEU A 71 -13.05 -15.48 9.48
N ARG A 72 -11.73 -15.65 9.41
CA ARG A 72 -10.75 -14.71 9.98
C ARG A 72 -9.79 -14.22 8.91
N ILE A 73 -9.28 -13.01 9.13
CA ILE A 73 -8.16 -12.49 8.34
C ILE A 73 -6.86 -13.10 8.90
N ALA A 74 -6.20 -13.92 8.10
CA ALA A 74 -4.99 -14.65 8.50
C ALA A 74 -3.72 -13.83 8.29
N ALA A 75 -3.63 -13.11 7.18
CA ALA A 75 -2.48 -12.27 6.86
C ALA A 75 -2.87 -11.11 5.93
N PHE A 76 -2.04 -10.07 5.95
CA PHE A 76 -2.12 -8.95 5.03
C PHE A 76 -0.80 -8.84 4.26
N TYR A 77 -0.89 -8.46 2.98
CA TYR A 77 0.27 -8.28 2.11
C TYR A 77 0.16 -6.96 1.35
N GLY A 78 1.26 -6.21 1.33
CA GLY A 78 1.33 -4.87 0.75
C GLY A 78 2.26 -3.97 1.55
N HIS A 79 2.25 -2.67 1.21
CA HIS A 79 3.02 -1.64 1.91
C HIS A 79 2.10 -0.90 2.87
N PHE A 80 2.28 -1.14 4.16
CA PHE A 80 1.51 -0.56 5.25
C PHE A 80 2.21 -0.83 6.58
N PHE A 81 1.66 -0.26 7.65
CA PHE A 81 2.02 -0.60 9.02
C PHE A 81 0.81 -1.17 9.76
N ILE A 82 0.94 -2.33 10.41
CA ILE A 82 -0.17 -2.88 11.20
C ILE A 82 -0.18 -2.21 12.58
N ARG A 83 -1.32 -1.63 12.97
CA ARG A 83 -1.58 -1.11 14.33
C ARG A 83 -2.56 -2.02 15.05
N GLY A 84 -2.12 -2.66 16.13
CA GLY A 84 -2.96 -3.62 16.84
C GLY A 84 -3.07 -4.95 16.06
N VAL A 85 -4.29 -5.48 15.94
CA VAL A 85 -4.51 -6.83 15.38
C VAL A 85 -4.88 -6.80 13.90
N ASP A 86 -5.72 -5.87 13.47
CA ASP A 86 -6.39 -5.90 12.16
C ASP A 86 -6.49 -4.54 11.45
N LEU A 87 -5.86 -3.49 11.99
CA LEU A 87 -5.94 -2.13 11.45
C LEU A 87 -4.65 -1.80 10.68
N LEU A 88 -4.77 -1.61 9.37
CA LEU A 88 -3.67 -1.17 8.53
C LEU A 88 -3.58 0.34 8.57
N ALA A 89 -2.44 0.87 9.02
CA ALA A 89 -2.10 2.27 8.92
C ALA A 89 -1.40 2.53 7.58
N LEU A 90 -1.94 3.51 6.86
CA LEU A 90 -1.57 3.92 5.52
C LEU A 90 -1.33 5.43 5.53
N PRO A 91 -0.13 5.90 5.92
CA PRO A 91 0.17 7.34 5.94
C PRO A 91 -0.20 8.08 4.65
N ASN A 92 -0.05 7.40 3.52
CA ASN A 92 -0.59 7.78 2.22
C ASN A 92 -1.13 6.52 1.52
N VAL A 93 -2.27 6.65 0.84
CA VAL A 93 -2.84 5.66 -0.06
C VAL A 93 -3.12 6.33 -1.40
N ASP A 94 -2.72 5.71 -2.50
CA ASP A 94 -2.90 6.23 -3.84
C ASP A 94 -3.68 5.24 -4.70
N GLU A 95 -4.19 5.70 -5.85
CA GLU A 95 -5.00 4.89 -6.77
C GLU A 95 -4.28 3.66 -7.35
N ASP A 96 -2.93 3.63 -7.32
CA ASP A 96 -2.14 2.50 -7.84
C ASP A 96 -1.88 1.42 -6.77
N LYS A 97 -2.09 1.73 -5.49
CA LYS A 97 -1.82 0.77 -4.40
C LYS A 97 -2.87 -0.32 -4.36
N SER A 98 -2.38 -1.56 -4.23
CA SER A 98 -3.20 -2.74 -3.98
C SER A 98 -2.72 -3.47 -2.74
N PHE A 99 -3.66 -4.16 -2.09
CA PHE A 99 -3.42 -4.95 -0.89
C PHE A 99 -4.02 -6.33 -1.11
N ALA A 100 -3.30 -7.36 -0.69
CA ALA A 100 -3.83 -8.71 -0.65
C ALA A 100 -4.10 -9.13 0.81
N VAL A 101 -5.17 -9.89 0.98
CA VAL A 101 -5.63 -10.34 2.28
C VAL A 101 -5.85 -11.84 2.20
N GLU A 102 -5.21 -12.58 3.10
CA GLU A 102 -5.41 -14.01 3.24
C GLU A 102 -6.51 -14.26 4.25
N ILE A 103 -7.47 -15.08 3.85
CA ILE A 103 -8.65 -15.40 4.65
C ILE A 103 -8.59 -16.89 4.95
N ALA A 104 -8.82 -17.23 6.22
CA ALA A 104 -8.86 -18.61 6.68
C ALA A 104 -10.16 -18.89 7.41
N HIS A 105 -10.55 -20.17 7.44
CA HIS A 105 -11.63 -20.62 8.32
C HIS A 105 -11.17 -20.52 9.78
N GLU A 106 -12.01 -19.91 10.61
CA GLU A 106 -11.83 -19.88 12.06
C GLU A 106 -12.57 -21.04 12.72
N GLU A 107 -13.72 -21.43 12.18
CA GLU A 107 -14.53 -22.57 12.60
C GLU A 107 -14.43 -23.70 11.55
N ASN A 108 -14.58 -24.97 11.96
CA ASN A 108 -14.50 -26.12 11.05
C ASN A 108 -15.65 -26.16 10.03
N GLU A 109 -16.81 -25.57 10.37
CA GLU A 109 -17.97 -25.49 9.51
C GLU A 109 -18.51 -24.06 9.50
N ILE A 110 -18.75 -23.51 8.31
CA ILE A 110 -19.43 -22.22 8.15
C ILE A 110 -20.89 -22.53 7.88
N GLY A 111 -21.73 -22.41 8.90
CA GLY A 111 -23.16 -22.71 8.80
C GLY A 111 -23.98 -21.73 7.95
N ALA A 112 -23.37 -20.61 7.52
CA ALA A 112 -24.01 -19.62 6.66
C ALA A 112 -23.86 -20.01 5.18
N SER A 113 -24.94 -19.84 4.40
CA SER A 113 -24.92 -20.07 2.94
C SER A 113 -24.16 -18.99 2.16
N THR A 114 -23.82 -17.87 2.80
CA THR A 114 -23.10 -16.75 2.20
C THR A 114 -22.04 -16.23 3.15
N ALA A 115 -20.95 -15.71 2.59
CA ALA A 115 -19.90 -15.00 3.30
C ALA A 115 -19.80 -13.57 2.75
N CYS A 116 -19.52 -12.62 3.65
CA CYS A 116 -19.33 -11.22 3.33
C CYS A 116 -17.92 -10.79 3.68
N LEU A 117 -17.35 -9.94 2.85
CA LEU A 117 -16.10 -9.22 3.11
C LEU A 117 -16.38 -7.74 3.01
N GLN A 118 -15.85 -6.97 3.97
CA GLN A 118 -15.97 -5.53 3.98
C GLN A 118 -14.59 -4.93 4.21
N ALA A 119 -14.05 -4.28 3.18
CA ALA A 119 -12.92 -3.37 3.31
C ALA A 119 -13.47 -1.96 3.59
N ALA A 120 -13.08 -1.38 4.72
CA ALA A 120 -13.39 0.00 5.06
C ALA A 120 -12.09 0.80 5.11
N LEU A 121 -11.98 1.80 4.23
CA LEU A 121 -10.87 2.74 4.17
C LEU A 121 -11.36 4.09 4.68
N LEU A 122 -10.71 4.61 5.73
CA LEU A 122 -10.95 5.93 6.28
C LEU A 122 -9.72 6.80 6.01
N TYR A 123 -9.86 7.90 5.30
CA TYR A 123 -8.76 8.76 4.88
C TYR A 123 -9.13 10.24 4.87
N THR A 124 -8.13 11.11 4.75
CA THR A 124 -8.30 12.55 4.55
C THR A 124 -8.00 12.89 3.10
N THR A 125 -8.91 13.59 2.41
CA THR A 125 -8.67 14.05 1.03
C THR A 125 -7.58 15.11 0.99
N THR A 126 -7.02 15.38 -0.20
CA THR A 126 -6.08 16.49 -0.41
C THR A 126 -6.71 17.87 -0.15
N SER A 127 -8.06 17.96 -0.16
CA SER A 127 -8.82 19.16 0.23
C SER A 127 -9.09 19.26 1.74
N GLY A 128 -8.67 18.27 2.55
CA GLY A 128 -8.80 18.29 4.01
C GLY A 128 -10.09 17.69 4.58
N GLU A 129 -10.88 16.98 3.78
CA GLU A 129 -12.10 16.32 4.24
C GLU A 129 -11.84 14.88 4.70
N ARG A 130 -12.51 14.43 5.76
CA ARG A 130 -12.45 13.03 6.20
C ARG A 130 -13.52 12.20 5.50
N ARG A 131 -13.13 11.10 4.86
CA ARG A 131 -14.01 10.18 4.11
C ARG A 131 -13.76 8.73 4.48
#